data_AF-A0A7Y2W9U5-F1
#
_entry.id   AF-A0A7Y2W9U5-F1
#
_cell.length_a   1.000
_cell.length_b   1.000
_cell.length_c   1.000
_cell.angle_alpha   90.00
_cell.angle_beta   90.00
_cell.angle_gamma   90.00
#
_symmetry.space_group_name_H-M   'P 1'
#
loop_
_entity.id
_entity.type
_entity.pdbx_description
1 polymer ?
#
loop_
_entity_poly.entity_id
_entity_poly.type
_entity_poly.pdbx_seq_one_letter_code
_entity_poly.pdbx_strand_id
1 'polypeptide(L)'
;MALINCKECGAQVSTQATNCPSCGAKVKKPTSKITWIILGIIVLGIFGAMVGGENNGGSSSGTPTLSPKEQALQSLDFNFDWSKGGFDSIMMIDMTIKNNGAKDIKDFTVECEHTSNSGTKIDSNKREVYEIIKAGETRTFKEFNMGFIHSQAKSSSCGITNLVVM
;
A
#
# COMPACT_ATOMS: atom_id res chain seq x y z
N MET A 1 -38.81 -0.22 -12.04
CA MET A 1 -38.60 -1.43 -11.20
C MET A 1 -39.34 -2.58 -11.85
N ALA A 2 -38.67 -3.70 -12.15
CA ALA A 2 -39.34 -4.88 -12.71
C ALA A 2 -39.87 -5.75 -11.57
N LEU A 3 -41.11 -6.21 -11.70
CA LEU A 3 -41.76 -7.13 -10.77
C LEU A 3 -41.87 -8.50 -11.46
N ILE A 4 -41.63 -9.56 -10.71
CA ILE A 4 -41.83 -10.95 -11.15
C ILE A 4 -42.80 -11.64 -10.20
N ASN A 5 -43.52 -12.64 -10.71
CA ASN A 5 -44.38 -13.46 -9.86
C ASN A 5 -43.54 -14.50 -9.12
N CYS A 6 -43.76 -14.61 -7.82
CA CYS A 6 -43.20 -15.69 -7.02
C CYS A 6 -43.72 -17.03 -7.54
N LYS A 7 -42.81 -17.98 -7.80
CA LYS A 7 -43.18 -19.29 -8.36
C LYS A 7 -43.95 -20.19 -7.40
N GLU A 8 -43.94 -19.89 -6.11
CA GLU A 8 -44.60 -20.71 -5.11
C GLU A 8 -45.97 -20.16 -4.71
N CYS A 9 -46.04 -18.86 -4.38
CA CYS A 9 -47.29 -18.25 -3.90
C CYS A 9 -47.98 -17.32 -4.90
N GLY A 10 -47.37 -17.07 -6.07
CA GLY A 10 -47.94 -16.19 -7.10
C GLY A 10 -47.89 -14.68 -6.79
N ALA A 11 -47.41 -14.28 -5.61
CA ALA A 11 -47.31 -12.86 -5.24
C ALA A 11 -46.31 -12.10 -6.12
N GLN A 12 -46.63 -10.84 -6.44
CA GLN A 12 -45.74 -9.96 -7.20
C GLN A 12 -44.57 -9.51 -6.29
N VAL A 13 -43.35 -9.84 -6.69
CA VAL A 13 -42.13 -9.54 -5.94
C VAL A 13 -41.13 -8.79 -6.80
N SER A 14 -40.38 -7.87 -6.18
CA SER A 14 -39.31 -7.13 -6.86
C SER A 14 -38.21 -8.08 -7.36
N THR A 15 -37.69 -7.85 -8.58
CA THR A 15 -36.56 -8.60 -9.12
C THR A 15 -35.26 -8.47 -8.31
N GLN A 16 -35.22 -7.53 -7.35
CA GLN A 16 -34.10 -7.34 -6.44
C GLN A 16 -34.26 -8.06 -5.10
N ALA A 17 -35.45 -8.54 -4.75
CA ALA A 17 -35.69 -9.22 -3.49
C ALA A 17 -34.97 -10.59 -3.44
N THR A 18 -34.27 -10.87 -2.34
CA THR A 18 -33.57 -12.16 -2.13
C THR A 18 -34.55 -13.27 -1.74
N ASN A 19 -35.56 -12.94 -0.93
CA ASN A 19 -36.61 -13.84 -0.48
C ASN A 19 -37.98 -13.19 -0.71
N CYS A 20 -39.00 -13.99 -0.97
CA CYS A 20 -40.38 -13.53 -1.13
C CYS A 20 -40.93 -13.08 0.23
N PRO A 21 -41.45 -11.85 0.38
CA PRO A 21 -42.02 -11.37 1.64
C PRO A 21 -43.35 -12.04 2.01
N SER A 22 -44.06 -12.63 1.04
CA SER A 22 -45.37 -13.27 1.30
C SER A 22 -45.28 -14.74 1.71
N CYS A 23 -44.26 -15.48 1.27
CA CYS A 23 -44.12 -16.92 1.61
C CYS A 23 -42.71 -17.35 2.05
N GLY A 24 -41.72 -16.44 2.04
CA GLY A 24 -40.35 -16.74 2.44
C GLY A 24 -39.49 -17.46 1.39
N ALA A 25 -40.06 -17.92 0.28
CA ALA A 25 -39.32 -18.66 -0.76
C ALA A 25 -38.20 -17.83 -1.39
N LYS A 26 -37.05 -18.45 -1.66
CA LYS A 26 -35.89 -17.79 -2.29
C LYS A 26 -36.21 -17.42 -3.74
N VAL A 27 -36.07 -16.14 -4.08
CA VAL A 27 -36.40 -15.66 -5.42
C VAL A 27 -35.22 -15.91 -6.37
N LYS A 28 -35.43 -16.75 -7.40
CA LYS A 28 -34.43 -16.98 -8.45
C LYS A 28 -34.39 -15.78 -9.40
N LYS A 29 -33.30 -15.02 -9.37
CA LYS A 29 -33.07 -13.87 -10.26
C LYS A 29 -32.90 -14.37 -11.70
N PRO A 30 -33.56 -13.76 -12.71
CA PRO A 30 -33.27 -14.08 -14.11
C PRO A 30 -31.86 -13.57 -14.43
N THR A 31 -30.92 -14.48 -14.61
CA THR A 31 -29.59 -14.13 -15.11
C THR A 31 -29.76 -13.58 -16.54
N SER A 32 -29.32 -12.35 -16.74
CA SER A 32 -29.43 -11.69 -18.04
C SER A 32 -28.59 -12.44 -19.06
N LYS A 33 -29.12 -12.64 -20.27
CA LYS A 33 -28.38 -13.26 -21.41
C LYS A 33 -27.06 -12.52 -21.68
N ILE A 34 -26.97 -11.25 -21.30
CA ILE A 34 -25.76 -10.41 -21.38
C ILE A 34 -24.63 -10.96 -20.49
N THR A 35 -24.93 -11.50 -19.31
CA THR A 35 -23.92 -12.11 -18.42
C THR A 35 -23.27 -13.34 -19.07
N TRP A 36 -24.03 -14.09 -19.87
CA TRP A 36 -23.50 -15.25 -20.61
C TRP A 36 -22.62 -14.84 -21.80
N ILE A 37 -22.95 -13.74 -22.48
CA ILE A 37 -22.15 -13.20 -23.58
C ILE A 37 -20.79 -12.69 -23.06
N ILE A 38 -20.78 -11.97 -21.94
CA ILE A 38 -19.53 -11.46 -21.33
C ILE A 38 -18.64 -12.62 -20.86
N LEU A 39 -19.23 -13.66 -20.25
CA LEU A 39 -18.48 -14.86 -19.85
C LEU A 39 -17.86 -15.57 -21.08
N GLY A 40 -18.60 -15.66 -22.18
CA GLY A 40 -18.12 -16.25 -23.43
C GLY A 40 -16.93 -15.49 -24.03
N ILE A 41 -16.98 -14.14 -24.04
CA ILE A 41 -15.88 -13.30 -24.55
C ILE A 41 -14.63 -13.43 -23.69
N ILE A 42 -14.77 -13.50 -22.35
CA ILE A 42 -13.64 -13.68 -21.45
C ILE A 42 -12.95 -15.03 -21.72
N VAL A 43 -13.71 -16.11 -21.84
CA VAL A 43 -13.16 -17.45 -22.13
C VAL A 43 -12.49 -17.53 -23.51
N LEU A 44 -12.99 -16.79 -24.50
CA LEU A 44 -12.39 -16.75 -25.84
C LEU A 44 -11.12 -15.89 -25.89
N GLY A 45 -11.04 -14.81 -25.10
CA GLY A 45 -9.87 -13.95 -24.99
C GLY A 45 -8.64 -14.62 -24.36
N ILE A 46 -8.84 -15.50 -23.38
CA ILE A 46 -7.74 -16.29 -22.79
C ILE A 46 -7.21 -17.39 -23.73
N PHE A 47 -8.04 -17.91 -24.64
CA PHE A 47 -7.59 -18.88 -25.65
C PHE A 47 -6.88 -18.23 -26.85
N GLY A 48 -7.21 -16.98 -27.18
CA GLY A 48 -6.54 -16.22 -28.25
C GLY A 48 -5.12 -15.77 -27.92
N ALA A 49 -4.71 -15.80 -26.65
CA ALA A 49 -3.41 -15.28 -26.20
C ALA A 49 -2.23 -16.27 -26.34
N MET A 50 -2.43 -17.49 -26.84
CA MET A 50 -1.36 -18.49 -27.00
C MET A 50 -0.92 -18.77 -28.45
N VAL A 51 -1.50 -18.12 -29.47
CA VAL A 51 -1.08 -18.29 -30.88
C VAL A 51 -1.04 -16.95 -31.59
N GLY A 52 0.15 -16.38 -31.78
CA GLY A 52 0.36 -15.24 -32.69
C GLY A 52 1.44 -14.28 -32.20
N GLY A 53 2.67 -14.48 -32.68
CA GLY A 53 3.81 -13.60 -32.42
C GLY A 53 3.83 -12.32 -33.27
N GLU A 54 4.55 -11.35 -32.70
CA GLU A 54 5.34 -10.28 -33.33
C GLU A 54 4.68 -9.28 -34.30
N ASN A 55 4.50 -8.04 -33.82
CA ASN A 55 5.13 -6.88 -34.47
C ASN A 55 5.11 -5.60 -33.61
N ASN A 56 6.33 -5.12 -33.32
CA ASN A 56 6.74 -3.72 -33.29
C ASN A 56 5.75 -2.66 -32.76
N GLY A 57 5.71 -2.54 -31.44
CA GLY A 57 5.57 -1.26 -30.76
C GLY A 57 6.90 -0.95 -30.08
N GLY A 58 7.67 0.01 -30.62
CA GLY A 58 8.93 0.44 -30.06
C GLY A 58 8.77 1.00 -28.65
N SER A 59 8.86 0.12 -27.66
CA SER A 59 9.23 0.48 -26.31
C SER A 59 10.72 0.24 -26.22
N SER A 60 11.48 1.33 -26.31
CA SER A 60 12.88 1.39 -25.92
C SER A 60 13.04 0.72 -24.56
N SER A 61 13.56 -0.50 -24.59
CA SER A 61 14.22 -1.19 -23.50
C SER A 61 15.49 -0.42 -23.15
N GLY A 62 15.30 0.71 -22.47
CA GLY A 62 16.24 1.14 -21.45
C GLY A 62 15.95 0.30 -20.22
N THR A 63 16.98 -0.31 -19.64
CA THR A 63 16.99 -0.65 -18.21
C THR A 63 16.29 0.48 -17.45
N PRO A 64 15.40 0.25 -16.45
CA PRO A 64 14.95 1.33 -15.59
C PRO A 64 16.20 1.86 -14.88
N THR A 65 16.80 2.92 -15.44
CA THR A 65 17.87 3.67 -14.79
C THR A 65 17.19 4.33 -13.61
N LEU A 66 17.31 3.70 -12.44
CA LEU A 66 16.85 4.25 -11.17
C LEU A 66 17.33 5.70 -11.09
N SER A 67 16.46 6.60 -10.68
CA SER A 67 16.86 7.99 -10.50
C SER A 67 18.02 8.05 -9.50
N PRO A 68 18.94 9.02 -9.60
CA PRO A 68 20.07 9.14 -8.69
C PRO A 68 19.67 9.11 -7.21
N LYS A 69 18.47 9.60 -6.90
CA LYS A 69 17.87 9.60 -5.57
C LYS A 69 17.41 8.21 -5.11
N GLU A 70 16.75 7.44 -5.98
CA GLU A 70 16.30 6.08 -5.65
C GLU A 70 17.50 5.14 -5.43
N GLN A 71 18.56 5.31 -6.23
CA GLN A 71 19.81 4.59 -6.03
C GLN A 71 20.48 4.95 -4.69
N ALA A 72 20.50 6.24 -4.33
CA ALA A 72 21.02 6.68 -3.04
C ALA A 72 20.23 6.10 -1.86
N LEU A 73 18.90 6.11 -1.93
CA LEU A 73 18.04 5.52 -0.89
C LEU A 73 18.30 4.02 -0.70
N GLN A 74 18.48 3.26 -1.77
CA GLN A 74 18.77 1.82 -1.71
C GLN A 74 20.17 1.50 -1.15
N SER A 75 21.11 2.45 -1.22
CA SER A 75 22.48 2.27 -0.71
C SER A 75 22.64 2.56 0.79
N LEU A 76 21.60 3.09 1.43
CA LEU A 76 21.61 3.39 2.86
C LEU A 76 21.26 2.15 3.66
N ASP A 77 22.10 1.84 4.64
CA ASP A 77 21.75 0.92 5.72
C ASP A 77 21.18 1.75 6.87
N PHE A 78 19.89 1.53 7.15
CA PHE A 78 19.13 2.22 8.19
C PHE A 78 18.75 1.23 9.27
N ASN A 79 19.35 1.39 10.45
CA ASN A 79 18.95 0.66 11.64
C ASN A 79 18.33 1.63 12.65
N PHE A 80 17.30 1.17 13.37
CA PHE A 80 16.64 2.00 14.36
C PHE A 80 16.10 1.18 15.53
N ASP A 81 16.10 1.84 16.68
CA ASP A 81 15.39 1.46 17.88
C ASP A 81 14.52 2.63 18.31
N TRP A 82 13.39 2.36 18.94
CA TRP A 82 12.49 3.42 19.37
C TRP A 82 11.94 3.15 20.76
N SER A 83 11.59 4.24 21.45
CA SER A 83 10.97 4.20 22.77
C SER A 83 9.89 5.27 22.88
N LYS A 84 9.06 5.13 23.91
CA LYS A 84 8.03 6.12 24.25
C LYS A 84 8.49 6.93 25.46
N GLY A 85 8.53 8.25 25.29
CA GLY A 85 8.71 9.24 26.34
C GLY A 85 7.43 10.03 26.58
N GLY A 86 7.45 10.94 27.57
CA GLY A 86 6.37 11.89 27.82
C GLY A 86 4.98 11.24 27.95
N PHE A 87 4.75 10.48 29.03
CA PHE A 87 3.47 9.79 29.28
C PHE A 87 3.03 8.83 28.16
N ASP A 88 3.98 8.07 27.62
CA ASP A 88 3.77 7.13 26.51
C ASP A 88 3.23 7.76 25.22
N SER A 89 3.40 9.08 25.05
CA SER A 89 2.82 9.84 23.95
C SER A 89 3.83 10.48 23.02
N ILE A 90 5.13 10.50 23.35
CA ILE A 90 6.18 11.07 22.50
C ILE A 90 7.10 9.95 22.04
N MET A 91 7.35 9.87 20.74
CA MET A 91 8.31 8.92 20.18
C MET A 91 9.72 9.50 20.21
N MET A 92 10.65 8.73 20.79
CA MET A 92 12.09 8.96 20.70
C MET A 92 12.70 7.82 19.87
N ILE A 93 13.54 8.15 18.90
CA ILE A 93 14.20 7.17 18.03
C ILE A 93 15.72 7.29 18.16
N ASP A 94 16.37 6.15 18.35
CA ASP A 94 17.80 5.96 18.20
C ASP A 94 18.01 5.37 16.80
N MET A 95 18.58 6.14 15.89
CA MET A 95 18.76 5.71 14.51
C MET A 95 20.23 5.78 14.10
N THR A 96 20.68 4.77 13.37
CA THR A 96 21.99 4.70 12.76
C THR A 96 21.83 4.59 11.25
N ILE A 97 22.49 5.48 10.54
CA ILE A 97 22.46 5.57 9.09
C ILE A 97 23.88 5.39 8.59
N LYS A 98 24.09 4.40 7.73
CA LYS A 98 25.35 4.20 7.03
C LYS A 98 25.15 4.42 5.53
N ASN A 99 25.86 5.41 5.00
CA ASN A 99 25.85 5.69 3.56
C ASN A 99 26.88 4.80 2.85
N ASN A 100 26.43 3.69 2.27
CA ASN A 100 27.29 2.84 1.44
C ASN A 100 27.35 3.33 -0.03
N GLY A 101 26.70 4.46 -0.34
CA GLY A 101 26.72 5.08 -1.65
C GLY A 101 28.02 5.83 -1.94
N ALA A 102 28.16 6.24 -3.20
CA ALA A 102 29.31 7.00 -3.69
C ALA A 102 29.15 8.52 -3.59
N LYS A 103 27.95 8.99 -3.22
CA LYS A 103 27.60 10.41 -3.13
C LYS A 103 27.20 10.77 -1.71
N ASP A 104 27.52 12.00 -1.33
CA ASP A 104 27.07 12.54 -0.07
C ASP A 104 25.56 12.81 -0.14
N ILE A 105 24.88 12.65 0.99
CA ILE A 105 23.45 12.92 1.11
C ILE A 105 23.20 13.95 2.20
N LYS A 106 22.10 14.68 2.08
CA LYS A 106 21.63 15.61 3.11
C LYS A 106 20.12 15.74 3.15
N ASP A 107 19.64 16.43 4.19
CA ASP A 107 18.24 16.85 4.34
C ASP A 107 17.27 15.68 4.09
N PHE A 108 17.46 14.61 4.86
CA PHE A 108 16.71 13.37 4.68
C PHE A 108 15.45 13.35 5.54
N THR A 109 14.44 12.62 5.08
CA THR A 109 13.16 12.51 5.76
C THR A 109 13.00 11.12 6.34
N VAL A 110 12.85 11.05 7.65
CA VAL A 110 12.51 9.85 8.39
C VAL A 110 11.00 9.79 8.55
N GLU A 111 10.41 8.67 8.15
CA GLU A 111 8.99 8.40 8.27
C GLU A 111 8.79 7.11 9.04
N CYS A 112 7.93 7.17 10.05
CA CYS A 112 7.60 6.05 10.90
C CYS A 112 6.10 5.78 10.86
N GLU A 113 5.70 4.52 10.67
CA GLU A 113 4.33 4.06 10.73
C GLU A 113 4.09 3.24 12.01
N HIS A 114 3.05 3.63 12.76
CA HIS A 114 2.74 3.05 14.07
C HIS A 114 1.57 2.10 13.97
N THR A 115 1.71 0.93 14.57
CA THR A 115 0.62 -0.05 14.67
C THR A 115 0.24 -0.34 16.11
N SER A 116 -1.05 -0.59 16.33
CA SER A 116 -1.58 -1.05 17.61
C SER A 116 -1.28 -2.54 17.83
N ASN A 117 -1.58 -3.05 19.02
CA ASN A 117 -1.52 -4.48 19.32
C ASN A 117 -2.43 -5.36 18.42
N SER A 118 -3.43 -4.77 17.76
CA SER A 118 -4.28 -5.45 16.78
C SER A 118 -3.62 -5.59 15.40
N GLY A 119 -2.46 -4.94 15.18
CA GLY A 119 -1.82 -4.83 13.87
C GLY A 119 -2.39 -3.72 12.98
N THR A 120 -3.46 -3.04 13.41
CA THR A 120 -4.02 -1.90 12.67
C THR A 120 -3.05 -0.72 12.74
N LYS A 121 -2.75 -0.09 11.59
CA LYS A 121 -2.05 1.20 11.51
C LYS A 121 -2.92 2.27 12.16
N ILE A 122 -2.39 2.93 13.18
CA ILE A 122 -3.12 3.94 13.95
C ILE A 122 -2.58 5.35 13.75
N ASP A 123 -1.31 5.48 13.35
CA ASP A 123 -0.64 6.76 13.26
C ASP A 123 0.61 6.69 12.38
N SER A 124 1.18 7.84 12.05
CA SER A 124 2.48 7.96 11.39
C SER A 124 3.11 9.32 11.67
N ASN A 125 4.43 9.38 11.83
CA ASN A 125 5.16 10.64 11.93
C ASN A 125 6.21 10.77 10.85
N LYS A 126 6.43 12.01 10.42
CA LYS A 126 7.43 12.37 9.43
C LYS A 126 8.26 13.52 9.96
N ARG A 127 9.59 13.39 9.88
CA ARG A 127 10.54 14.43 10.30
C ARG A 127 11.67 14.56 9.30
N GLU A 128 12.00 15.79 8.98
CA GLU A 128 13.20 16.13 8.22
C GLU A 128 14.37 16.29 9.18
N VAL A 129 15.51 15.74 8.79
CA VAL A 129 16.78 15.81 9.50
C VAL A 129 17.76 16.57 8.61
N TYR A 130 18.09 17.79 9.03
CA TYR A 130 18.98 18.70 8.30
C TYR A 130 20.44 18.41 8.62
N GLU A 131 20.92 17.25 8.18
CA GLU A 131 22.29 16.77 8.42
C GLU A 131 22.91 16.22 7.14
N ILE A 132 24.24 16.25 7.06
CA ILE A 132 25.00 15.71 5.94
C ILE A 132 25.61 14.37 6.36
N ILE A 133 25.45 13.34 5.52
CA ILE A 133 26.10 12.04 5.68
C ILE A 133 26.96 11.80 4.45
N LYS A 134 28.28 11.83 4.64
CA LYS A 134 29.24 11.65 3.54
C LYS A 134 29.21 10.22 3.00
N ALA A 135 29.66 10.04 1.77
CA ALA A 135 29.87 8.72 1.18
C ALA A 135 30.80 7.88 2.08
N GLY A 136 30.35 6.68 2.46
CA GLY A 136 31.06 5.75 3.35
C GLY A 136 30.93 6.07 4.85
N GLU A 137 30.26 7.16 5.24
CA GLU A 137 30.11 7.57 6.63
C GLU A 137 28.94 6.84 7.32
N THR A 138 29.14 6.50 8.60
CA THR A 138 28.07 6.07 9.51
C THR A 138 27.79 7.19 10.51
N ARG A 139 26.54 7.61 10.63
CA ARG A 139 26.08 8.55 11.65
C ARG A 139 25.00 7.94 12.53
N THR A 140 25.08 8.25 13.81
CA THR A 140 24.10 7.82 14.81
C THR A 140 23.47 9.05 15.46
N PHE A 141 22.15 9.04 15.51
CA PHE A 141 21.32 10.03 16.18
C PHE A 141 20.62 9.34 17.34
N LYS A 142 20.85 9.82 18.56
CA LYS A 142 20.23 9.28 19.77
C LYS A 142 19.13 10.20 20.25
N GLU A 143 18.08 9.61 20.82
CA GLU A 143 16.95 10.30 21.40
C GLU A 143 16.37 11.37 20.46
N PHE A 144 16.28 11.06 19.16
CA PHE A 144 15.69 11.97 18.20
C PHE A 144 14.18 12.02 18.40
N ASN A 145 13.64 13.22 18.63
CA ASN A 145 12.23 13.40 18.93
C ASN A 145 11.39 13.39 17.64
N MET A 146 10.60 12.34 17.45
CA MET A 146 9.69 12.20 16.31
C MET A 146 8.34 12.91 16.52
N GLY A 147 8.04 13.31 17.75
CA GLY A 147 6.83 14.01 18.16
C GLY A 147 5.79 13.09 18.78
N PHE A 148 4.55 13.57 18.82
CA PHE A 148 3.45 12.85 19.45
C PHE A 148 2.99 11.64 18.63
N ILE A 149 2.66 10.56 19.33
CA ILE A 149 2.06 9.33 18.81
C ILE A 149 0.83 8.94 19.61
N HIS A 150 -0.03 8.13 19.01
CA HIS A 150 -1.12 7.49 19.74
C HIS A 150 -0.60 6.59 20.88
N SER A 151 -1.14 6.71 22.09
CA SER A 151 -0.66 5.98 23.29
C SER A 151 -0.71 4.45 23.14
N GLN A 152 -1.64 3.94 22.33
CA GLN A 152 -1.77 2.51 21.98
C GLN A 152 -0.74 2.01 20.95
N ALA A 153 0.19 2.84 20.49
CA ALA A 153 1.28 2.41 19.61
C ALA A 153 2.11 1.31 20.30
N LYS A 154 2.17 0.15 19.65
CA LYS A 154 2.83 -1.05 20.17
C LYS A 154 4.08 -1.40 19.38
N SER A 155 4.08 -1.17 18.07
CA SER A 155 5.24 -1.28 17.20
C SER A 155 5.29 -0.09 16.23
N SER A 156 6.50 0.20 15.76
CA SER A 156 6.78 1.24 14.78
C SER A 156 7.71 0.66 13.71
N SER A 157 7.42 0.96 12.45
CA SER A 157 8.33 0.71 11.33
C SER A 157 8.81 2.05 10.80
N CYS A 158 10.11 2.27 10.79
CA CYS A 158 10.72 3.52 10.35
C CYS A 158 11.60 3.30 9.13
N GLY A 159 11.68 4.30 8.26
CA GLY A 159 12.59 4.32 7.13
C GLY A 159 12.84 5.72 6.62
N ILE A 160 13.88 5.86 5.80
CA ILE A 160 14.15 7.09 5.07
C ILE A 160 13.34 7.06 3.78
N THR A 161 12.40 8.00 3.62
CA THR A 161 11.52 8.06 2.43
C THR A 161 11.96 9.11 1.42
N ASN A 162 12.82 10.04 1.82
CA ASN A 162 13.30 11.12 0.98
C ASN A 162 14.69 11.60 1.44
N LEU A 163 15.48 12.15 0.50
CA LEU A 163 16.78 12.76 0.74
C LEU A 163 17.19 13.63 -0.46
N VAL A 164 18.21 14.46 -0.25
CA VAL A 164 18.89 15.24 -1.28
C VAL A 164 20.29 14.65 -1.51
N VAL A 165 20.65 14.38 -2.77
CA VAL A 165 21.98 13.91 -3.18
C VAL A 165 22.83 15.13 -3.57
N MET A 166 24.12 15.12 -3.19
CA MET A 166 25.10 16.15 -3.57
C MET A 166 26.05 15.72 -4.69
#